data_AF-A0A0R1MJ04-F1
#
_entry.id   AF-A0A0R1MJ04-F1
#
_cell.length_a   1.000
_cell.length_b   1.000
_cell.length_c   1.000
_cell.angle_alpha   90.00
_cell.angle_beta   90.00
_cell.angle_gamma   90.00
#
_symmetry.space_group_name_H-M   'P 1'
#
loop_
_entity.id
_entity.type
_entity.pdbx_description
1 polymer ?
#
loop_
_entity_poly.entity_id
_entity_poly.type
_entity_poly.pdbx_seq_one_letter_code
_entity_poly.pdbx_strand_id
1 'polypeptide(L)'
;MFNFYLLECTYYVYLGIEYQSGKKEFFKMEISQLAAIISRLDGMIKEQSDEVQSRRFEKDGRELGVISYDKETDTFILEELADKQKFEFDNIDLAAMEIYDLLND
;
A
#
# COMPACT_ATOMS: atom_id res chain seq x y z
N MET A 1 29.70 18.40 5.15
CA MET A 1 29.32 17.63 6.35
C MET A 1 27.83 17.93 6.60
N PHE A 2 26.94 17.24 5.88
CA PHE A 2 25.52 17.56 5.85
C PHE A 2 24.81 16.93 7.05
N ASN A 3 24.38 17.83 7.94
CA ASN A 3 23.25 17.78 8.87
C ASN A 3 22.52 16.43 9.05
N PHE A 4 23.03 15.60 9.96
CA PHE A 4 22.37 14.36 10.42
C PHE A 4 21.15 14.64 11.33
N TYR A 5 21.01 15.88 11.85
CA TYR A 5 19.95 16.24 12.81
C TYR A 5 18.60 16.56 12.15
N LEU A 6 18.57 16.95 10.87
CA LEU A 6 17.31 17.25 10.18
C LEU A 6 16.52 15.98 9.79
N LEU A 7 17.21 14.86 9.54
CA LEU A 7 16.60 13.58 9.18
C LEU A 7 15.88 12.90 10.36
N GLU A 8 16.41 13.07 11.57
CA GLU A 8 15.76 12.53 12.78
C GLU A 8 14.43 13.26 13.04
N CYS A 9 14.39 14.58 12.94
CA CYS A 9 13.18 15.36 13.19
C CYS A 9 12.02 15.01 12.23
N THR A 10 12.30 14.75 10.96
CA THR A 10 11.24 14.32 10.02
C THR A 10 10.70 12.92 10.33
N TYR A 11 11.56 12.03 10.85
CA TYR A 11 11.15 10.68 11.24
C TYR A 11 10.20 10.69 12.44
N TYR A 12 10.44 11.59 13.41
CA TYR A 12 9.57 11.74 14.59
C TYR A 12 8.18 12.31 14.27
N VAL A 13 8.05 13.16 13.25
CA VAL A 13 6.75 13.67 12.80
C VAL A 13 5.93 12.55 12.14
N TYR A 14 6.57 11.68 11.34
CA TYR A 14 5.91 10.52 10.73
C TYR A 14 5.46 9.47 11.74
N LEU A 15 6.14 9.38 12.89
CA LEU A 15 5.84 8.43 13.97
C LEU A 15 4.87 8.94 15.03
N GLY A 16 4.38 10.18 14.94
CA GLY A 16 3.37 10.70 15.89
C GLY A 16 3.81 10.61 17.36
N ILE A 17 5.10 10.81 17.65
CA ILE A 17 5.63 10.65 19.01
C ILE A 17 5.44 11.96 19.78
N GLU A 18 4.36 12.06 20.58
CA GLU A 18 4.32 13.00 21.70
C GLU A 18 5.15 12.42 22.85
N TYR A 19 6.18 13.16 23.27
CA TYR A 19 6.97 12.81 24.46
C TYR A 19 6.15 13.10 25.73
N GLN A 20 5.32 12.14 26.14
CA GLN A 20 4.78 12.08 27.50
C GLN A 20 5.70 11.25 28.39
N SER A 21 5.94 11.79 29.60
CA SER A 21 6.84 11.27 30.63
C SER A 21 6.94 9.74 30.70
N GLY A 22 8.11 9.21 30.35
CA GLY A 22 8.66 7.96 30.91
C GLY A 22 8.05 6.63 30.46
N LYS A 23 7.09 6.58 29.53
CA LYS A 23 6.63 5.33 28.91
C LYS A 23 6.78 5.42 27.41
N LYS A 24 7.72 4.65 26.84
CA LYS A 24 7.72 4.36 25.40
C LYS A 24 6.56 3.41 25.12
N GLU A 25 5.34 3.92 25.13
CA GLU A 25 4.25 3.26 24.44
C GLU A 25 4.44 3.55 22.96
N PHE A 26 4.83 2.53 22.21
CA PHE A 26 4.77 2.55 20.76
C PHE A 26 3.29 2.69 20.41
N PHE A 27 2.85 3.94 20.15
CA PHE A 27 1.54 4.19 19.62
C PHE A 27 1.55 3.61 18.21
N LYS A 28 1.14 2.34 18.08
CA LYS A 28 0.84 1.75 16.79
C LYS A 28 -0.35 2.56 16.29
N MET A 29 -0.09 3.61 15.52
CA MET A 29 -1.08 4.06 14.56
C MET A 29 -1.39 2.82 13.74
N GLU A 30 -2.52 2.18 14.01
CA GLU A 30 -3.08 1.16 13.15
C GLU A 30 -3.29 1.88 11.82
N ILE A 31 -2.30 1.81 10.94
CA ILE A 31 -2.43 2.31 9.57
C ILE A 31 -3.63 1.55 9.03
N SER A 32 -4.68 2.28 8.65
CA SER A 32 -5.87 1.69 8.06
C SER A 32 -5.43 0.72 6.97
N GLN A 33 -5.99 -0.49 6.97
CA GLN A 33 -5.69 -1.49 5.95
C GLN A 33 -5.85 -0.91 4.54
N LEU A 34 -6.87 -0.07 4.33
CA LEU A 34 -7.07 0.67 3.07
C LEU A 34 -5.91 1.62 2.76
N ALA A 35 -5.41 2.36 3.76
CA ALA A 35 -4.26 3.24 3.58
C ALA A 35 -2.98 2.44 3.24
N ALA A 36 -2.81 1.25 3.82
CA ALA A 36 -1.71 0.35 3.48
C ALA A 36 -1.82 -0.17 2.03
N ILE A 37 -3.04 -0.48 1.57
CA ILE A 37 -3.31 -0.87 0.17
C ILE A 37 -2.97 0.28 -0.77
N ILE A 38 -3.52 1.48 -0.54
CA ILE A 38 -3.26 2.68 -1.36
C ILE A 38 -1.76 2.95 -1.46
N SER A 39 -1.03 2.92 -0.34
CA SER A 39 0.43 3.13 -0.32
C SER A 39 1.18 2.12 -1.19
N ARG A 40 0.73 0.86 -1.20
CA ARG A 40 1.31 -0.20 -2.05
C ARG A 40 1.04 0.05 -3.53
N LEU A 41 -0.16 0.47 -3.89
CA LEU A 41 -0.54 0.80 -5.27
C LEU A 41 0.20 2.05 -5.78
N ASP A 42 0.28 3.10 -4.96
CA ASP A 42 1.05 4.31 -5.25
C ASP A 42 2.55 3.99 -5.47
N GLY A 43 3.09 3.04 -4.70
CA GLY A 43 4.43 2.49 -4.93
C GLY A 43 4.62 1.84 -6.31
N MET A 44 3.59 1.18 -6.84
CA MET A 44 3.64 0.58 -8.19
C MET A 44 3.67 1.65 -9.28
N ILE A 45 2.94 2.76 -9.11
CA ILE A 45 2.94 3.90 -10.05
C ILE A 45 4.32 4.56 -10.09
N LYS A 46 4.92 4.77 -8.91
CA LYS A 46 6.20 5.50 -8.77
C LYS A 46 7.42 4.69 -9.17
N GLU A 47 7.28 3.37 -9.27
CA GLU A 47 8.37 2.49 -9.72
C GLU A 47 8.79 2.89 -11.13
N GLN A 48 10.07 3.22 -11.35
CA GLN A 48 10.57 3.71 -12.65
C GLN A 48 10.86 2.59 -13.67
N SER A 49 10.57 1.32 -13.33
CA SER A 49 10.79 0.19 -14.23
C SER A 49 9.81 0.20 -15.40
N ASP A 50 10.27 -0.04 -16.62
CA ASP A 50 9.39 -0.21 -17.80
C ASP A 50 8.65 -1.57 -17.78
N GLU A 51 8.93 -2.43 -16.81
CA GLU A 51 8.23 -3.70 -16.63
C GLU A 51 6.90 -3.53 -15.87
N VAL A 52 5.86 -4.23 -16.34
CA VAL A 52 4.58 -4.37 -15.64
C VAL A 52 4.81 -4.87 -14.22
N GLN A 53 4.50 -4.02 -13.25
CA GLN A 53 4.64 -4.36 -11.84
C GLN A 53 3.43 -5.18 -11.40
N SER A 54 3.68 -6.37 -10.84
CA SER A 54 2.65 -7.18 -10.21
C SER A 54 2.91 -7.37 -8.72
N ARG A 55 1.85 -7.45 -7.93
CA ARG A 55 1.88 -7.66 -6.48
C ARG A 55 0.74 -8.59 -6.07
N ARG A 56 1.01 -9.50 -5.13
CA ARG A 56 0.03 -10.45 -4.58
C ARG A 56 -0.60 -9.95 -3.29
N PHE A 57 -1.88 -10.22 -3.12
CA PHE A 57 -2.63 -10.02 -1.89
C PHE A 57 -3.08 -11.37 -1.33
N GLU A 58 -2.82 -11.56 -0.04
CA GLU A 58 -3.07 -12.81 0.67
C GLU A 58 -3.78 -12.56 2.00
N LYS A 59 -4.59 -13.52 2.43
CA LYS A 59 -5.26 -13.57 3.73
C LYS A 59 -5.14 -15.00 4.26
N ASP A 60 -4.73 -15.14 5.52
CA ASP A 60 -4.54 -16.43 6.18
C ASP A 60 -3.67 -17.44 5.39
N GLY A 61 -2.63 -16.92 4.72
CA GLY A 61 -1.71 -17.71 3.91
C GLY A 61 -2.27 -18.20 2.57
N ARG A 62 -3.44 -17.69 2.16
CA ARG A 62 -4.04 -17.95 0.85
C ARG A 62 -3.93 -16.71 -0.02
N GLU A 63 -3.34 -16.86 -1.20
CA GLU A 63 -3.38 -15.82 -2.23
C GLU A 63 -4.84 -15.67 -2.70
N LEU A 64 -5.37 -14.45 -2.63
CA LEU A 64 -6.74 -14.14 -3.04
C LEU A 64 -6.77 -13.41 -4.38
N GLY A 65 -5.78 -12.55 -4.64
CA GLY A 65 -5.71 -11.77 -5.87
C GLY A 65 -4.32 -11.28 -6.22
N VAL A 66 -4.16 -10.91 -7.48
CA VAL A 66 -2.93 -10.32 -8.04
C VAL A 66 -3.27 -9.00 -8.69
N ILE A 67 -2.67 -7.91 -8.23
CA ILE A 67 -2.78 -6.60 -8.87
C ILE A 67 -1.59 -6.41 -9.80
N SER A 68 -1.83 -5.87 -10.98
CA SER A 68 -0.81 -5.40 -11.91
C SER A 68 -1.06 -3.95 -12.28
N TYR A 69 -0.02 -3.21 -12.61
CA TYR A 69 -0.14 -1.83 -13.09
C TYR A 69 0.46 -1.72 -14.49
N ASP A 70 -0.36 -1.25 -15.43
CA ASP A 70 0.01 -0.97 -16.79
C ASP A 70 0.26 0.54 -16.95
N LYS A 71 1.51 0.87 -17.30
CA LYS A 71 1.95 2.26 -17.48
C LYS A 71 1.52 2.87 -18.80
N GLU A 72 1.26 2.06 -19.81
CA GLU A 72 0.85 2.56 -21.13
C GLU A 72 -0.58 3.10 -21.07
N THR A 73 -1.45 2.41 -20.32
CA THR A 73 -2.85 2.76 -20.15
C THR A 73 -3.14 3.56 -18.88
N ASP A 74 -2.18 3.64 -17.94
CA ASP A 74 -2.36 4.24 -16.61
C ASP A 74 -3.48 3.51 -15.82
N THR A 75 -3.54 2.18 -15.94
CA THR A 75 -4.59 1.36 -15.31
C THR A 75 -4.06 0.26 -14.41
N PHE A 76 -4.83 -0.06 -13.37
CA PHE A 76 -4.65 -1.21 -12.51
C PHE A 76 -5.50 -2.38 -12.99
N ILE A 77 -4.93 -3.58 -13.00
CA ILE A 77 -5.61 -4.82 -13.36
C ILE A 77 -5.57 -5.77 -12.16
N LEU A 78 -6.71 -6.00 -11.54
CA LEU A 78 -6.87 -6.98 -10.45
C LEU A 78 -7.36 -8.31 -11.04
N GLU A 79 -6.60 -9.38 -10.85
CA GLU A 79 -7.05 -10.76 -11.10
C GLU A 79 -7.40 -11.43 -9.77
N GLU A 80 -8.67 -11.81 -9.60
CA GLU A 80 -9.10 -12.65 -8.49
C GLU A 80 -8.81 -14.12 -8.77
N LEU A 81 -8.23 -14.82 -7.79
CA LEU A 81 -7.77 -16.18 -8.01
C LEU A 81 -8.89 -17.22 -7.87
N ALA A 82 -9.98 -16.89 -7.17
CA ALA A 82 -11.08 -17.81 -6.92
C ALA A 82 -11.81 -18.20 -8.21
N ASP A 83 -12.07 -17.23 -9.07
CA ASP A 83 -12.87 -17.39 -10.30
C ASP A 83 -12.16 -16.93 -11.57
N LYS A 84 -10.92 -16.41 -11.45
CA LYS A 84 -10.14 -15.84 -12.56
C LYS A 84 -10.79 -14.61 -13.19
N GLN A 85 -11.66 -13.92 -12.45
CA GLN A 85 -12.22 -12.66 -12.89
C GLN A 85 -11.14 -11.58 -12.89
N LYS A 86 -11.24 -10.68 -13.88
CA LYS A 86 -10.34 -9.54 -14.03
C LYS A 86 -11.13 -8.25 -14.01
N PHE A 87 -10.64 -7.31 -13.23
CA PHE A 87 -11.18 -5.95 -13.13
C PHE A 87 -10.10 -4.96 -13.50
N GLU A 88 -10.48 -3.93 -14.25
CA GLU A 88 -9.59 -2.86 -14.67
C GLU A 88 -10.07 -1.54 -14.06
N PHE A 89 -9.13 -0.76 -13.53
CA PHE A 89 -9.40 0.48 -12.83
C PHE A 89 -8.44 1.58 -13.30
N ASP A 90 -8.99 2.72 -13.68
CA ASP A 90 -8.26 3.97 -13.97
C ASP A 90 -8.08 4.85 -12.71
N ASN A 91 -8.63 4.42 -11.57
CA ASN A 91 -8.62 5.15 -10.32
C ASN A 91 -8.08 4.29 -9.18
N ILE A 92 -7.03 4.77 -8.52
CA ILE A 92 -6.37 4.09 -7.40
C ILE A 92 -7.30 3.84 -6.20
N ASP A 93 -8.23 4.75 -5.91
CA ASP A 93 -9.17 4.61 -4.81
C ASP A 93 -10.15 3.46 -5.07
N LEU A 94 -10.62 3.32 -6.32
CA LEU A 94 -11.49 2.21 -6.72
C LEU A 94 -10.77 0.86 -6.63
N ALA A 95 -9.57 0.77 -7.20
CA ALA A 95 -8.75 -0.43 -7.11
C ALA A 95 -8.46 -0.82 -5.65
N ALA A 96 -8.19 0.17 -4.79
CA ALA A 96 -7.92 -0.05 -3.38
C ALA A 96 -9.16 -0.55 -2.62
N MET A 97 -10.35 -0.04 -2.92
CA MET A 97 -11.61 -0.52 -2.34
C MET A 97 -11.88 -1.97 -2.74
N GLU A 98 -11.71 -2.32 -4.02
CA GLU A 98 -11.92 -3.70 -4.48
C GLU A 98 -10.97 -4.69 -3.78
N ILE A 99 -9.69 -4.33 -3.66
CA ILE A 99 -8.72 -5.16 -2.94
C ILE A 99 -9.08 -5.25 -1.44
N TYR A 100 -9.59 -4.16 -0.85
CA TYR A 100 -10.02 -4.16 0.54
C TYR A 100 -11.19 -5.13 0.75
N ASP A 101 -12.19 -5.10 -0.14
CA ASP A 101 -13.34 -6.00 -0.09
C ASP A 101 -12.90 -7.45 -0.28
N LEU A 102 -12.06 -7.75 -1.29
CA LEU A 102 -11.47 -9.07 -1.51
C LEU A 102 -10.74 -9.62 -0.27
N LEU A 103 -10.06 -8.75 0.50
CA LEU A 103 -9.35 -9.13 1.71
C LEU A 103 -10.26 -9.23 2.95
N ASN A 104 -11.48 -8.72 2.90
CA ASN A 104 -12.39 -8.66 4.05
C ASN A 104 -13.65 -9.52 3.90
N ASP A 105 -13.92 -10.02 2.70
CA ASP A 105 -14.82 -11.14 2.45
C ASP A 105 -14.41 -12.41 3.22
#